data_AF-A0A528WU35-F1
#
_entry.id   AF-A0A528WU35-F1
#
_cell.length_a   1.000
_cell.length_b   1.000
_cell.length_c   1.000
_cell.angle_alpha   90.00
_cell.angle_beta   90.00
_cell.angle_gamma   90.00
#
_symmetry.space_group_name_H-M   'P 1'
#
loop_
_entity.id
_entity.type
_entity.pdbx_description
1 polymer ?
#
loop_
_entity_poly.entity_id
_entity_poly.type
_entity_poly.pdbx_seq_one_letter_code
_entity_poly.pdbx_strand_id
1 'polypeptide(L)'
;ASTLAFALVHKYVDGTPLYRLAQTFERAGVPVSRGALGHWVIGSSEKHLHRIYDALKLRLRSQSLIHGDETTVQVLKEKDRQATSTSYMWAYRSGEHSDEPIVLLDYQPGRGQMYPQAFLGDYRGIVMSDGYSGWRTLEGATHLGCMAHSRRRFVDALKARKKGGGPPEQALRFFEQLYRVERQVRDEKPEDGETQADSI
;
A
#
# COMPACT_ATOMS: atom_id res chain seq x y z
N ALA A 1 -1.68 30.38 -0.06
CA ALA A 1 -1.79 28.95 -0.43
C ALA A 1 -2.86 28.79 -1.52
N SER A 2 -2.65 27.95 -2.54
CA SER A 2 -3.65 27.70 -3.59
C SER A 2 -4.85 26.92 -3.03
N THR A 3 -6.07 27.33 -3.36
CA THR A 3 -7.33 26.66 -2.93
C THR A 3 -7.37 25.19 -3.33
N LEU A 4 -6.76 24.83 -4.45
CA LEU A 4 -6.66 23.44 -4.90
C LEU A 4 -5.76 22.61 -3.97
N ALA A 5 -4.59 23.13 -3.61
CA ALA A 5 -3.67 22.45 -2.70
C ALA A 5 -4.32 22.27 -1.31
N PHE A 6 -5.01 23.29 -0.82
CA PHE A 6 -5.81 23.21 0.41
C PHE A 6 -6.86 22.10 0.35
N ALA A 7 -7.61 22.01 -0.75
CA ALA A 7 -8.63 20.97 -0.91
C ALA A 7 -8.04 19.55 -0.97
N LEU A 8 -6.90 19.38 -1.64
CA LEU A 8 -6.21 18.09 -1.73
C LEU A 8 -5.63 17.64 -0.39
N VAL A 9 -4.96 18.55 0.34
CA VAL A 9 -4.42 18.26 1.68
C VAL A 9 -5.54 17.85 2.63
N HIS A 10 -6.61 18.64 2.71
CA HIS A 10 -7.73 18.29 3.59
C HIS A 10 -8.39 16.96 3.20
N LYS A 11 -8.50 16.65 1.91
CA LYS A 11 -9.12 15.40 1.47
C LYS A 11 -8.26 14.18 1.78
N TYR A 12 -6.96 14.23 1.46
CA TYR A 12 -6.10 13.05 1.42
C TYR A 12 -5.16 12.93 2.62
N VAL A 13 -4.71 14.05 3.18
CA VAL A 13 -3.84 14.07 4.38
C VAL A 13 -4.71 14.07 5.63
N ASP A 14 -5.71 14.96 5.70
CA ASP A 14 -6.54 15.10 6.90
C ASP A 14 -7.79 14.20 6.89
N GLY A 15 -8.05 13.49 5.79
CA GLY A 15 -9.21 12.60 5.67
C GLY A 15 -10.57 13.30 5.72
N THR A 16 -10.63 14.59 5.36
CA THR A 16 -11.88 15.37 5.36
C THR A 16 -12.68 15.10 4.07
N PRO A 17 -13.89 14.51 4.16
CA PRO A 17 -14.75 14.31 3.01
C PRO A 17 -15.15 15.64 2.37
N LEU A 18 -15.30 15.65 1.04
CA LEU A 18 -15.55 16.87 0.27
C LEU A 18 -16.83 17.62 0.69
N TYR A 19 -17.84 16.94 1.23
CA TYR A 19 -19.04 17.62 1.73
C TYR A 19 -18.75 18.44 3.01
N ARG A 20 -17.88 17.96 3.90
CA ARG A 20 -17.44 18.72 5.09
C ARG A 20 -16.54 19.88 4.70
N LEU A 21 -15.71 19.68 3.68
CA LEU A 21 -14.89 20.75 3.12
C LEU A 21 -15.78 21.86 2.50
N ALA A 22 -16.81 21.49 1.74
CA ALA A 22 -17.79 22.43 1.20
C ALA A 22 -18.49 23.26 2.30
N GLN A 23 -18.92 22.62 3.39
CA GLN A 23 -19.49 23.31 4.56
C GLN A 23 -18.49 24.27 5.22
N THR A 24 -17.19 23.94 5.19
CA THR A 24 -16.13 24.80 5.74
C THR A 24 -15.96 26.06 4.90
N PHE A 25 -15.97 25.92 3.58
CA PHE A 25 -15.98 27.03 2.62
C PHE A 25 -17.23 27.93 2.79
N GLU A 26 -18.40 27.32 2.97
CA GLU A 26 -19.66 28.04 3.22
C GLU A 26 -19.60 28.88 4.50
N ARG A 27 -19.10 28.32 5.62
CA ARG A 27 -18.90 29.09 6.87
C ARG A 27 -17.92 30.24 6.73
N ALA A 28 -16.98 30.16 5.79
CA ALA A 28 -16.03 31.23 5.48
C ALA A 28 -16.61 32.27 4.50
N GLY A 29 -17.89 32.17 4.13
CA GLY A 29 -18.54 33.10 3.20
C GLY A 29 -18.21 32.85 1.72
N VAL A 30 -17.60 31.71 1.39
CA VAL A 30 -17.20 31.34 0.02
C VAL A 30 -17.91 30.06 -0.38
N PRO A 31 -19.18 30.10 -0.83
CA PRO A 31 -19.93 28.88 -1.13
C PRO A 31 -19.31 28.12 -2.33
N VAL A 32 -18.87 26.89 -2.10
CA VAL A 32 -18.35 25.98 -3.13
C VAL A 32 -19.10 24.66 -3.03
N SER A 33 -19.69 24.21 -4.14
CA SER A 33 -20.43 22.94 -4.15
C SER A 33 -19.49 21.74 -4.02
N ARG A 34 -20.00 20.64 -3.42
CA ARG A 34 -19.29 19.35 -3.39
C ARG A 34 -18.89 18.87 -4.79
N GLY A 35 -19.73 19.13 -5.80
CA GLY A 35 -19.48 18.76 -7.18
C GLY A 35 -18.30 19.54 -7.79
N ALA A 36 -18.18 20.84 -7.49
CA ALA A 36 -17.05 21.64 -7.92
C ALA A 36 -15.73 21.15 -7.29
N LEU A 37 -15.72 20.89 -5.98
CA LEU A 37 -14.56 20.30 -5.30
C LEU A 37 -14.17 18.93 -5.90
N GLY A 38 -15.16 18.10 -6.25
CA GLY A 38 -14.93 16.82 -6.92
C GLY A 38 -14.26 17.00 -8.29
N HIS A 39 -14.76 17.92 -9.11
CA HIS A 39 -14.14 18.26 -10.40
C HIS A 39 -12.72 18.80 -10.26
N TRP A 40 -12.44 19.59 -9.22
CA TRP A 40 -11.09 20.10 -8.98
C TRP A 40 -10.11 18.96 -8.68
N VAL A 41 -10.51 18.02 -7.83
CA VAL A 41 -9.69 16.84 -7.51
C VAL A 41 -9.46 15.99 -8.76
N ILE A 42 -10.52 15.62 -9.47
CA ILE A 42 -10.41 14.75 -10.66
C ILE A 42 -9.61 15.43 -11.76
N GLY A 43 -9.98 16.67 -12.12
CA GLY A 43 -9.35 17.39 -13.22
C GLY A 43 -7.88 17.73 -12.98
N SER A 44 -7.47 18.00 -11.74
CA SER A 44 -6.05 18.21 -11.42
C SER A 44 -5.25 16.90 -11.48
N SER A 45 -5.82 15.80 -10.98
CA SER A 45 -5.20 14.48 -11.08
C SER A 45 -4.98 14.05 -12.52
N GLU A 46 -6.03 14.15 -13.35
CA GLU A 46 -5.98 13.77 -14.76
C GLU A 46 -5.05 14.66 -15.59
N LYS A 47 -4.99 15.97 -15.31
CA LYS A 47 -4.14 16.87 -16.10
C LYS A 47 -2.67 16.89 -15.69
N HIS A 48 -2.38 16.72 -14.40
CA HIS A 48 -1.05 17.00 -13.86
C HIS A 48 -0.46 15.84 -13.06
N LEU A 49 -1.23 15.19 -12.19
CA LEU A 49 -0.67 14.21 -11.26
C LEU A 49 -0.39 12.85 -11.91
N HIS A 50 -1.06 12.48 -13.00
CA HIS A 50 -0.80 11.21 -13.69
C HIS A 50 0.67 11.09 -14.12
N ARG A 51 1.30 12.19 -14.58
CA ARG A 51 2.72 12.18 -14.99
C ARG A 51 3.66 11.91 -13.83
N ILE A 52 3.31 12.44 -12.66
CA ILE A 52 4.06 12.20 -11.43
C ILE A 52 3.88 10.74 -11.02
N TYR A 53 2.66 10.21 -11.07
CA TYR A 53 2.38 8.80 -10.80
C TYR A 53 3.19 7.88 -11.71
N ASP A 54 3.21 8.14 -13.02
CA ASP A 54 3.95 7.34 -13.99
C ASP A 54 5.47 7.40 -13.75
N ALA A 55 6.01 8.60 -13.46
CA ALA A 55 7.42 8.77 -13.11
C ALA A 55 7.78 8.01 -11.83
N LEU A 56 6.96 8.11 -10.78
CA LEU A 56 7.14 7.37 -9.53
C LEU A 56 7.01 5.86 -9.75
N LYS A 57 6.13 5.41 -10.64
CA LYS A 57 6.00 3.99 -11.00
C LYS A 57 7.27 3.47 -11.64
N LEU A 58 7.88 4.23 -12.55
CA LEU A 58 9.17 3.88 -13.14
C LEU A 58 10.28 3.79 -12.07
N ARG A 59 10.35 4.77 -11.16
CA ARG A 59 11.32 4.78 -10.05
C ARG A 59 11.10 3.64 -9.06
N LEU A 60 9.86 3.32 -8.74
CA LEU A 60 9.54 2.19 -7.89
C LEU A 60 9.97 0.87 -8.52
N ARG A 61 9.72 0.70 -9.83
CA ARG A 61 10.12 -0.51 -10.58
C ARG A 61 11.64 -0.66 -10.74
N SER A 62 12.43 0.38 -10.51
CA SER A 62 13.89 0.28 -10.45
C SER A 62 14.44 -0.09 -9.07
N GLN A 63 13.60 -0.12 -8.02
CA GLN A 63 14.04 -0.51 -6.67
C GLN A 63 14.31 -2.03 -6.61
N SER A 64 15.28 -2.44 -5.79
CA SER A 64 15.62 -3.87 -5.59
C SER A 64 14.51 -4.65 -4.87
N LEU A 65 13.73 -3.97 -4.02
CA LEU A 65 12.64 -4.55 -3.23
C LEU A 65 11.37 -3.70 -3.36
N ILE A 66 10.27 -4.38 -3.70
CA ILE A 66 8.91 -3.82 -3.69
C ILE A 66 8.05 -4.64 -2.74
N HIS A 67 7.35 -3.97 -1.83
CA HIS A 67 6.28 -4.61 -1.06
C HIS A 67 4.95 -4.42 -1.80
N GLY A 68 4.19 -5.50 -1.89
CA GLY A 68 2.84 -5.52 -2.45
C GLY A 68 1.81 -5.95 -1.41
N ASP A 69 0.67 -5.27 -1.40
CA ASP A 69 -0.51 -5.66 -0.60
C ASP A 69 -1.78 -5.23 -1.35
N GLU A 70 -2.93 -5.76 -0.95
CA GLU A 70 -4.20 -5.35 -1.53
C GLU A 70 -5.30 -5.24 -0.48
N THR A 71 -6.06 -4.14 -0.54
CA THR A 71 -7.17 -3.88 0.37
C THR A 71 -8.46 -3.76 -0.42
N THR A 72 -9.54 -4.34 0.11
CA THR A 72 -10.86 -4.28 -0.50
C THR A 72 -11.45 -2.88 -0.39
N VAL A 73 -12.12 -2.44 -1.46
CA VAL A 73 -12.87 -1.18 -1.54
C VAL A 73 -14.18 -1.39 -2.27
N GLN A 74 -15.16 -0.52 -2.01
CA GLN A 74 -16.41 -0.44 -2.75
C GLN A 74 -16.50 0.91 -3.46
N VAL A 75 -16.82 0.90 -4.75
CA VAL A 75 -16.88 2.10 -5.58
C VAL A 75 -18.32 2.34 -6.01
N LEU A 76 -18.89 3.47 -5.56
CA LEU A 76 -20.31 3.77 -5.72
C LEU A 76 -20.76 3.97 -7.18
N LYS A 77 -19.86 4.46 -8.04
CA LYS A 77 -20.16 4.83 -9.43
C LYS A 77 -19.18 4.19 -10.40
N GLU A 78 -19.01 2.88 -10.26
CA GLU A 78 -18.24 2.10 -11.21
C GLU A 78 -19.11 1.73 -12.41
N LYS A 79 -18.56 1.89 -13.63
CA LYS A 79 -19.28 1.56 -14.85
C LYS A 79 -19.54 0.06 -14.89
N ASP A 80 -20.77 -0.33 -15.23
CA ASP A 80 -21.20 -1.72 -15.41
C ASP A 80 -21.03 -2.62 -14.16
N ARG A 81 -20.94 -2.02 -12.96
CA ARG A 81 -20.75 -2.75 -11.68
C ARG A 81 -21.64 -2.18 -10.58
N GLN A 82 -22.11 -3.05 -9.69
CA GLN A 82 -22.93 -2.65 -8.55
C GLN A 82 -22.06 -1.93 -7.51
N ALA A 83 -22.64 -0.96 -6.79
CA ALA A 83 -21.93 -0.23 -5.73
C ALA A 83 -21.45 -1.13 -4.58
N THR A 84 -22.07 -2.31 -4.41
CA THR A 84 -21.71 -3.34 -3.43
C THR A 84 -20.62 -4.29 -3.91
N SER A 85 -20.24 -4.24 -5.18
CA SER A 85 -19.20 -5.09 -5.75
C SER A 85 -17.86 -4.82 -5.08
N THR A 86 -17.13 -5.90 -4.77
CA THR A 86 -15.78 -5.80 -4.23
C THR A 86 -14.80 -5.44 -5.34
N SER A 87 -14.12 -4.32 -5.16
CA SER A 87 -12.95 -3.89 -5.94
C SER A 87 -11.74 -3.82 -5.01
N TYR A 88 -10.56 -3.55 -5.55
CA TYR A 88 -9.30 -3.64 -4.83
C TYR A 88 -8.47 -2.39 -5.05
N MET A 89 -7.84 -1.91 -3.98
CA MET A 89 -6.73 -0.98 -4.06
C MET A 89 -5.46 -1.80 -3.86
N TRP A 90 -4.67 -1.93 -4.93
CA TRP A 90 -3.36 -2.57 -4.88
C TRP A 90 -2.33 -1.55 -4.44
N ALA A 91 -1.67 -1.80 -3.32
CA ALA A 91 -0.64 -0.95 -2.78
C ALA A 91 0.74 -1.52 -3.11
N TYR A 92 1.59 -0.68 -3.68
CA TYR A 92 2.99 -0.98 -3.97
C TYR A 92 3.86 0.04 -3.26
N ARG A 93 4.84 -0.40 -2.48
CA ARG A 93 5.79 0.50 -1.81
C ARG A 93 7.23 0.06 -1.95
N SER A 94 8.14 1.01 -1.91
CA SER A 94 9.56 0.74 -1.72
C SER A 94 9.82 0.13 -0.34
N GLY A 95 10.98 -0.51 -0.19
CA GLY A 95 11.50 -0.94 1.11
C GLY A 95 11.65 0.24 2.08
N GLU A 96 11.64 -0.05 3.38
CA GLU A 96 11.75 0.94 4.47
C GLU A 96 13.05 1.76 4.40
N HIS A 97 14.14 1.14 3.95
CA HIS A 97 15.47 1.74 3.87
C HIS A 97 15.81 2.32 2.48
N SER A 98 14.81 2.45 1.60
CA SER A 98 15.03 3.09 0.30
C SER A 98 15.25 4.59 0.46
N ASP A 99 16.29 5.13 -0.18
CA ASP A 99 16.53 6.58 -0.26
C ASP A 99 15.43 7.33 -1.02
N GLU A 100 14.63 6.60 -1.82
CA GLU A 100 13.50 7.12 -2.57
C GLU A 100 12.20 6.47 -2.08
N PRO A 101 11.64 6.90 -0.92
CA PRO A 101 10.43 6.31 -0.37
C PRO A 101 9.23 6.59 -1.27
N ILE A 102 8.65 5.53 -1.84
CA ILE A 102 7.54 5.61 -2.79
C ILE A 102 6.40 4.70 -2.32
N VAL A 103 5.18 5.23 -2.38
CA VAL A 103 3.94 4.47 -2.18
C VAL A 103 2.99 4.79 -3.32
N LEU A 104 2.54 3.76 -4.04
CA LEU A 104 1.60 3.88 -5.14
C LEU A 104 0.37 3.02 -4.87
N LEU A 105 -0.79 3.57 -5.19
CA LEU A 105 -2.08 2.93 -5.04
C LEU A 105 -2.70 2.77 -6.44
N ASP A 106 -2.95 1.53 -6.83
CA ASP A 106 -3.49 1.15 -8.13
C ASP A 106 -4.87 0.52 -7.96
N TYR A 107 -5.90 1.28 -8.34
CA TYR A 107 -7.28 0.79 -8.28
C TYR A 107 -7.51 -0.27 -9.35
N GLN A 108 -8.09 -1.40 -8.96
CA GLN A 108 -8.46 -2.47 -9.88
C GLN A 108 -9.83 -3.08 -9.53
N PRO A 109 -10.64 -3.46 -10.54
CA PRO A 109 -11.97 -4.02 -10.32
C PRO A 109 -11.95 -5.47 -9.79
N GLY A 110 -10.77 -6.04 -9.56
CA GLY A 110 -10.62 -7.42 -9.09
C GLY A 110 -9.29 -7.67 -8.39
N ARG A 111 -9.12 -8.93 -7.99
CA ARG A 111 -7.91 -9.43 -7.29
C ARG A 111 -7.08 -10.39 -8.16
N GLY A 112 -7.32 -10.44 -9.46
CA GLY A 112 -6.66 -11.41 -10.33
C GLY A 112 -5.19 -11.09 -10.58
N GLN A 113 -4.42 -12.11 -10.95
CA GLN A 113 -2.98 -12.01 -11.18
C GLN A 113 -2.57 -11.05 -12.30
N MET A 114 -3.48 -10.75 -13.23
CA MET A 114 -3.22 -9.82 -14.34
C MET A 114 -2.89 -8.40 -13.86
N TYR A 115 -3.37 -8.01 -12.67
CA TYR A 115 -3.15 -6.68 -12.12
C TYR A 115 -1.70 -6.43 -11.69
N PRO A 116 -1.10 -7.25 -10.80
CA PRO A 116 0.31 -7.10 -10.48
C PRO A 116 1.21 -7.38 -11.70
N GLN A 117 0.82 -8.28 -12.60
CA GLN A 117 1.55 -8.51 -13.85
C GLN A 117 1.58 -7.25 -14.74
N ALA A 118 0.45 -6.57 -14.93
CA ALA A 118 0.40 -5.32 -15.69
C ALA A 118 1.11 -4.16 -14.98
N PHE A 119 1.09 -4.14 -13.64
CA PHE A 119 1.75 -3.08 -12.88
C PHE A 119 3.27 -3.22 -12.89
N LEU A 120 3.78 -4.41 -12.58
CA LEU A 120 5.21 -4.68 -12.41
C LEU A 120 5.92 -5.06 -13.72
N GLY A 121 5.19 -5.57 -14.71
CA GLY A 121 5.74 -5.90 -16.02
C GLY A 121 6.92 -6.87 -15.94
N ASP A 122 8.05 -6.47 -16.53
CA ASP A 122 9.31 -7.21 -16.59
C ASP A 122 10.21 -7.03 -15.36
N TYR A 123 9.64 -6.68 -14.20
CA TYR A 123 10.39 -6.51 -12.95
C TYR A 123 11.11 -7.80 -12.53
N ARG A 124 12.40 -7.70 -12.21
CA ARG A 124 13.26 -8.84 -11.82
C ARG A 124 13.88 -8.74 -10.44
N GLY A 125 13.40 -7.81 -9.61
CA GLY A 125 13.85 -7.68 -8.23
C GLY A 125 13.07 -8.58 -7.27
N ILE A 126 12.99 -8.16 -6.02
CA ILE A 126 12.31 -8.88 -4.95
C ILE A 126 10.92 -8.30 -4.72
N VAL A 127 9.92 -9.17 -4.65
CA VAL A 127 8.55 -8.79 -4.28
C VAL A 127 8.18 -9.44 -2.96
N MET A 128 7.93 -8.63 -1.93
CA MET A 128 7.41 -9.11 -0.65
C MET A 128 5.90 -8.89 -0.55
N SER A 129 5.11 -9.92 -0.31
CA SER A 129 3.66 -9.78 -0.11
C SER A 129 3.10 -10.73 0.97
N ASP A 130 1.80 -10.69 1.21
CA ASP A 130 1.09 -11.55 2.16
C ASP A 130 1.11 -13.06 1.82
N GLY A 131 1.67 -13.42 0.65
CA GLY A 131 1.73 -14.79 0.14
C GLY A 131 0.52 -15.20 -0.72
N TYR A 132 -0.36 -14.27 -1.09
CA TYR A 132 -1.42 -14.53 -2.07
C TYR A 132 -0.82 -14.99 -3.40
N SER A 133 -1.42 -16.03 -4.00
CA SER A 133 -0.87 -16.71 -5.17
C SER A 133 -0.77 -15.82 -6.40
N GLY A 134 -1.59 -14.76 -6.51
CA GLY A 134 -1.51 -13.81 -7.63
C GLY A 134 -0.17 -13.07 -7.71
N TRP A 135 0.56 -12.95 -6.60
CA TRP A 135 1.92 -12.38 -6.59
C TRP A 135 2.98 -13.36 -7.11
N ARG A 136 2.72 -14.67 -7.07
CA ARG A 136 3.66 -15.72 -7.46
C ARG A 136 3.70 -15.99 -8.96
N THR A 137 2.92 -15.25 -9.75
CA THR A 137 2.84 -15.39 -11.20
C THR A 137 3.67 -14.33 -11.94
N LEU A 138 4.47 -13.56 -11.20
CA LEU A 138 5.44 -12.62 -11.74
C LEU A 138 6.69 -13.40 -12.16
N GLU A 139 6.94 -13.48 -13.46
CA GLU A 139 8.11 -14.18 -13.99
C GLU A 139 9.37 -13.34 -13.80
N GLY A 140 10.44 -13.94 -13.26
CA GLY A 140 11.74 -13.29 -13.08
C GLY A 140 11.91 -12.51 -11.77
N ALA A 141 10.84 -12.24 -11.02
CA ALA A 141 10.92 -11.67 -9.68
C ALA A 141 11.07 -12.76 -8.61
N THR A 142 11.87 -12.48 -7.57
CA THR A 142 11.96 -13.35 -6.39
C THR A 142 10.85 -12.99 -5.40
N HIS A 143 9.97 -13.94 -5.08
CA HIS A 143 8.87 -13.70 -4.14
C HIS A 143 9.25 -14.04 -2.69
N LEU A 144 8.99 -13.11 -1.77
CA LEU A 144 9.14 -13.30 -0.33
C LEU A 144 7.78 -13.16 0.39
N GLY A 145 7.61 -13.98 1.43
CA GLY A 145 6.45 -13.89 2.31
C GLY A 145 6.66 -12.86 3.42
N CYS A 146 5.68 -11.99 3.62
CA CYS A 146 5.69 -11.00 4.68
C CYS A 146 5.55 -11.67 6.06
N MET A 147 6.57 -11.50 6.92
CA MET A 147 6.59 -12.08 8.28
C MET A 147 5.46 -11.58 9.17
N ALA A 148 5.02 -10.32 9.01
CA ALA A 148 3.89 -9.79 9.76
C ALA A 148 2.57 -10.54 9.43
N HIS A 149 2.36 -10.86 8.15
CA HIS A 149 1.21 -11.64 7.70
C HIS A 149 1.29 -13.10 8.18
N SER A 150 2.46 -13.72 8.09
CA SER A 150 2.70 -15.06 8.64
C SER A 150 2.40 -15.12 10.14
N ARG A 151 2.92 -14.16 10.93
CA ARG A 151 2.67 -14.06 12.37
C ARG A 151 1.18 -13.92 12.69
N ARG A 152 0.45 -13.08 11.95
CA ARG A 152 -1.00 -12.87 12.15
C ARG A 152 -1.77 -14.19 12.09
N ARG A 153 -1.44 -15.07 11.13
CA ARG A 153 -2.08 -16.39 11.01
C ARG A 153 -1.86 -17.28 12.24
N PHE A 154 -0.68 -17.22 12.87
CA PHE A 154 -0.43 -17.95 14.13
C PHE A 154 -1.16 -17.34 15.32
N VAL A 155 -1.32 -16.02 15.37
CA VAL A 155 -2.17 -15.35 16.37
C VAL A 155 -3.62 -15.83 16.24
N ASP A 156 -4.16 -15.85 15.03
CA ASP A 156 -5.54 -16.27 14.78
C ASP A 156 -5.72 -17.76 15.08
N ALA A 157 -4.75 -18.60 14.71
CA ALA A 157 -4.73 -20.02 15.06
C ALA A 157 -4.70 -20.24 16.57
N LEU A 158 -3.93 -19.46 17.33
CA LEU A 158 -3.89 -19.55 18.79
C LEU A 158 -5.25 -19.15 19.41
N LYS A 159 -5.87 -18.07 18.92
CA LYS A 159 -7.20 -17.61 19.38
C LYS A 159 -8.31 -18.63 19.11
N ALA A 160 -8.22 -19.36 17.99
CA ALA A 160 -9.21 -20.38 17.63
C ALA A 160 -9.14 -21.64 18.51
N ARG A 161 -8.08 -21.82 19.32
CA ARG A 161 -7.93 -22.99 20.19
C ARG A 161 -8.71 -22.84 21.49
N LYS A 162 -9.39 -23.92 21.90
CA LYS A 162 -10.08 -24.01 23.21
C LYS A 162 -9.12 -23.99 24.41
N LYS A 163 -7.92 -24.54 24.23
CA LYS A 163 -6.83 -24.52 25.23
C LYS A 163 -5.63 -23.81 24.61
N GLY A 164 -5.07 -22.86 25.36
CA GLY A 164 -3.90 -22.10 24.93
C GLY A 164 -2.70 -22.99 24.62
N GLY A 165 -1.72 -22.39 23.95
CA GLY A 165 -0.42 -22.98 23.68
C GLY A 165 -0.26 -23.84 22.44
N GLY A 166 0.74 -24.73 22.47
CA GLY A 166 1.11 -25.65 21.39
C GLY A 166 1.81 -24.96 20.19
N PRO A 167 1.77 -25.56 18.98
CA PRO A 167 2.55 -25.09 17.84
C PRO A 167 2.35 -23.60 17.47
N PRO A 168 1.14 -23.01 17.53
CA PRO A 168 0.98 -21.58 17.29
C PRO A 168 1.70 -20.69 18.32
N GLU A 169 1.67 -21.05 19.61
CA GLU A 169 2.41 -20.31 20.63
C GLU A 169 3.92 -20.45 20.42
N GLN A 170 4.39 -21.66 20.10
CA GLN A 170 5.81 -21.88 19.77
C GLN A 170 6.26 -21.03 18.58
N ALA A 171 5.45 -20.96 17.51
CA ALA A 171 5.72 -20.09 16.37
C ALA A 171 5.79 -18.61 16.77
N LEU A 172 4.87 -18.14 17.62
CA LEU A 172 4.87 -16.76 18.10
C LEU A 172 6.11 -16.44 18.96
N ARG A 173 6.64 -17.41 19.71
CA ARG A 173 7.93 -17.24 20.43
C ARG A 173 9.10 -17.09 19.47
N PHE A 174 9.12 -17.81 18.34
CA PHE A 174 10.14 -17.59 17.30
C PHE A 174 10.04 -16.19 16.69
N PHE A 175 8.83 -15.71 16.37
CA PHE A 175 8.64 -14.33 15.91
C PHE A 175 9.08 -13.30 16.95
N GLU A 176 8.83 -13.55 18.24
CA GLU A 176 9.28 -12.66 19.31
C GLU A 176 10.81 -12.59 19.39
N GLN A 177 11.49 -13.73 19.23
CA GLN A 177 12.96 -13.78 19.17
C GLN A 177 13.49 -13.00 17.95
N LEU A 178 12.88 -13.17 16.78
CA LEU A 178 13.23 -12.43 15.56
C LEU A 178 13.06 -10.92 15.78
N TYR A 179 11.91 -10.48 16.27
CA TYR A 179 11.64 -9.05 16.53
C TYR A 179 12.53 -8.46 17.61
N ARG A 180 13.05 -9.29 18.54
CA ARG A 180 14.06 -8.85 19.50
C ARG A 180 15.37 -8.53 18.79
N VAL A 181 15.81 -9.39 17.86
CA VAL A 181 17.00 -9.14 17.03
C VAL A 181 16.80 -7.88 16.19
N GLU A 182 15.68 -7.79 15.45
CA GLU A 182 15.36 -6.59 14.65
C GLU A 182 15.40 -5.29 15.48
N ARG A 183 14.90 -5.32 16.72
CA ARG A 183 14.98 -4.16 17.62
C ARG A 183 16.39 -3.80 18.08
N GLN A 184 17.26 -4.80 18.24
CA GLN A 184 18.65 -4.58 18.64
C GLN A 184 19.43 -3.92 17.52
N VAL A 185 19.22 -4.35 16.27
CA VAL A 185 19.97 -3.91 15.09
C VAL A 185 19.32 -2.73 14.36
N ARG A 186 18.15 -2.25 14.78
CA ARG A 186 17.36 -1.22 14.06
C ARG A 186 18.17 0.05 13.75
N ASP A 187 18.99 0.46 14.70
CA ASP A 187 19.74 1.72 14.63
C ASP A 187 21.21 1.47 14.21
N GLU A 188 21.57 0.22 13.89
CA GLU A 188 22.88 -0.15 13.35
C GLU A 188 22.94 0.09 11.84
N LYS A 189 24.02 0.72 11.38
CA LYS A 189 24.29 0.90 9.95
C LYS A 189 25.13 -0.29 9.47
N PRO A 190 24.76 -0.94 8.36
CA PRO A 190 25.61 -1.97 7.76
C PRO A 190 26.96 -1.36 7.35
N GLU A 191 28.02 -2.17 7.35
CA GLU A 191 29.36 -1.74 6.95
C GLU A 191 29.43 -1.44 5.44
N ASP A 192 30.45 -0.70 5.00
CA ASP A 192 30.65 -0.36 3.59
C ASP A 192 30.73 -1.62 2.71
N GLY A 193 29.74 -1.80 1.84
CA GLY A 193 29.62 -2.96 0.94
C GLY A 193 28.59 -4.00 1.37
N GLU A 194 27.99 -3.86 2.55
CA GLU A 194 26.83 -4.63 2.97
C GLU A 194 25.57 -3.80 2.73
N THR A 195 24.61 -4.34 1.96
CA THR A 195 23.27 -3.79 2.03
C THR A 195 22.59 -4.31 3.29
N GLN A 196 21.64 -3.56 3.84
CA GLN A 196 20.73 -4.07 4.88
C GLN A 196 19.91 -5.30 4.42
N ALA A 197 19.98 -5.66 3.13
CA ALA A 197 19.44 -6.87 2.55
C ALA A 197 20.47 -8.03 2.44
N ASP A 198 21.78 -7.75 2.56
CA ASP A 198 22.86 -8.75 2.55
C ASP A 198 23.21 -9.27 3.95
N SER A 199 22.73 -8.60 5.00
CA SER A 199 22.98 -8.97 6.41
C SER A 199 21.96 -9.97 7.00
N ILE A 200 21.11 -10.61 6.17
CA ILE A 200 20.12 -11.63 6.57
C ILE A 200 20.39 -12.96 5.86
#